data_AF-A0A811G743-F1
#
_entry.id   AF-A0A811G743-F1
#
_cell.length_a   1.000
_cell.length_b   1.000
_cell.length_c   1.000
_cell.angle_alpha   90.00
_cell.angle_beta   90.00
_cell.angle_gamma   90.00
#
_symmetry.space_group_name_H-M   'P 1'
#
loop_
_entity.id
_entity.type
_entity.pdbx_description
1 polymer ?
#
loop_
_entity_poly.entity_id
_entity_poly.type
_entity_poly.pdbx_seq_one_letter_code
_entity_poly.pdbx_strand_id
1 'polypeptide(L)'
;MGIKITEHFRAVDILTNGTAACGIRVQDKNGRIGELLTNIVVLATGGIGRIFGRTTNPVTATGDGLAMAIRAGARTKNMRYVQFHPTVLDSPSGILISEAVRGAGAVIELFDGTTIPLAPRDIVSAAIWKAGGHAILNCEKVDWTQFPAIARQLEGYDLDRIPIAPGAHYHCGGVVANIDGSTSIDGLYAVGEVACTGLHGSNRLASNSLTEAVTMGRLVATGLNKNHEYTKPTPRARVMENLDACNLRLVKEAVGQQPWML
;
A
#
# COMPACT_ATOMS: atom_id res chain seq x y z
N MET A 1 21.58 15.39 -17.50
CA MET A 1 21.94 14.99 -16.12
C MET A 1 21.14 13.75 -15.76
N GLY A 2 21.79 12.74 -15.16
CA GLY A 2 21.16 11.47 -14.81
C GLY A 2 20.61 11.45 -13.38
N ILE A 3 19.60 10.61 -13.14
CA ILE A 3 19.04 10.34 -11.80
C ILE A 3 19.99 9.38 -11.07
N LYS A 4 20.40 9.72 -9.85
CA LYS A 4 21.16 8.80 -8.99
C LYS A 4 20.21 7.86 -8.24
N ILE A 5 20.25 6.58 -8.55
CA ILE A 5 19.50 5.54 -7.84
C ILE A 5 20.44 4.86 -6.84
N THR A 6 20.01 4.74 -5.59
CA THR A 6 20.76 4.02 -4.54
C THR A 6 19.85 2.92 -3.99
N GLU A 7 20.17 1.67 -4.34
CA GLU A 7 19.41 0.49 -3.92
C GLU A 7 19.90 -0.03 -2.56
N HIS A 8 19.12 -0.91 -1.93
CA HIS A 8 19.42 -1.51 -0.62
C HIS A 8 19.75 -0.47 0.47
N PHE A 9 19.01 0.64 0.43
CA PHE A 9 19.18 1.77 1.33
C PHE A 9 17.84 2.07 1.99
N ARG A 10 17.71 1.72 3.26
CA ARG A 10 16.45 1.83 3.98
C ARG A 10 16.33 3.21 4.60
N ALA A 11 15.29 3.97 4.26
CA ALA A 11 14.93 5.16 5.01
C ALA A 11 14.34 4.75 6.37
N VAL A 12 14.88 5.30 7.46
CA VAL A 12 14.55 4.93 8.84
C VAL A 12 13.75 6.02 9.52
N ASP A 13 14.06 7.29 9.28
CA ASP A 13 13.28 8.42 9.80
C ASP A 13 13.37 9.65 8.89
N ILE A 14 12.37 10.54 9.02
CA ILE A 14 12.40 11.86 8.39
C ILE A 14 13.03 12.84 9.38
N LEU A 15 14.07 13.55 8.94
CA LEU A 15 14.69 14.61 9.72
C LEU A 15 13.85 15.88 9.57
N THR A 16 13.57 16.57 10.68
CA THR A 16 12.87 17.86 10.67
C THR A 16 13.66 18.92 11.45
N ASN A 17 13.45 20.19 11.09
CA ASN A 17 14.03 21.34 11.81
C ASN A 17 13.01 22.02 12.74
N GLY A 18 11.87 21.38 12.99
CA GLY A 18 10.74 21.90 13.76
C GLY A 18 9.62 22.54 12.92
N THR A 19 9.90 22.95 11.68
CA THR A 19 8.89 23.53 10.77
C THR A 19 8.82 22.82 9.42
N ALA A 20 9.93 22.23 8.97
CA ALA A 20 10.04 21.57 7.67
C ALA A 20 10.82 20.25 7.76
N ALA A 21 10.63 19.39 6.77
CA ALA A 21 11.52 18.28 6.48
C ALA A 21 12.87 18.81 5.98
N CYS A 22 13.95 18.17 6.43
CA CYS A 22 15.32 18.59 6.15
C CYS A 22 16.25 17.43 5.77
N GLY A 23 15.67 16.26 5.51
CA GLY A 23 16.40 15.09 5.07
C GLY A 23 15.78 13.79 5.56
N ILE A 24 16.53 12.71 5.36
CA ILE A 24 16.18 11.39 5.86
C ILE A 24 17.38 10.77 6.58
N ARG A 25 17.09 10.05 7.66
CA ARG A 25 18.02 9.09 8.25
C ARG A 25 17.89 7.78 7.51
N VAL A 26 19.02 7.16 7.21
CA VAL A 26 19.11 5.99 6.33
C VAL A 26 19.97 4.92 6.96
N GLN A 27 19.70 3.67 6.60
CA GLN A 27 20.50 2.51 6.96
C GLN A 27 20.99 1.81 5.69
N ASP A 28 22.30 1.59 5.59
CA ASP A 28 22.89 0.82 4.50
C ASP A 28 22.71 -0.70 4.70
N LYS A 29 23.07 -1.48 3.68
CA LYS A 29 23.02 -2.95 3.73
C LYS A 29 23.87 -3.59 4.85
N ASN A 30 24.83 -2.87 5.43
CA ASN A 30 25.68 -3.33 6.52
C ASN A 30 25.15 -2.86 7.89
N GLY A 31 23.97 -2.24 7.94
CA GLY A 31 23.37 -1.70 9.15
C GLY A 31 23.91 -0.33 9.57
N ARG A 32 24.81 0.29 8.79
CA ARG A 32 25.38 1.59 9.12
C ARG A 32 24.35 2.69 8.94
N ILE A 33 24.24 3.55 9.94
CA ILE A 33 23.33 4.69 9.92
C ILE A 33 24.01 5.91 9.33
N GLY A 34 23.30 6.62 8.46
CA GLY A 34 23.73 7.88 7.88
C GLY A 34 22.57 8.87 7.74
N GLU A 35 22.87 10.05 7.22
CA GLU A 35 21.89 11.10 6.95
C GLU A 35 22.06 11.63 5.53
N LEU A 36 20.94 11.80 4.84
CA LEU A 36 20.88 12.48 3.55
C LEU A 36 20.08 13.76 3.75
N LEU A 37 20.78 14.89 3.77
CA LEU A 37 20.17 16.21 3.96
C LEU A 37 19.61 16.73 2.66
N THR A 38 18.37 17.23 2.72
CA THR A 38 17.65 17.81 1.58
C THR A 38 16.50 18.66 2.11
N ASN A 39 16.18 19.74 1.42
CA ASN A 39 14.99 20.53 1.71
C ASN A 39 13.70 19.91 1.13
N ILE A 40 13.81 18.85 0.32
CA ILE A 40 12.68 18.09 -0.22
C ILE A 40 12.82 16.60 0.02
N VAL A 41 11.79 16.01 0.60
CA VAL A 41 11.61 14.56 0.76
C VAL A 41 10.29 14.17 0.11
N VAL A 42 10.33 13.23 -0.85
CA VAL A 42 9.12 12.67 -1.46
C VAL A 42 8.96 11.22 -1.03
N LEU A 43 7.85 10.91 -0.36
CA LEU A 43 7.48 9.55 0.00
C LEU A 43 6.69 8.90 -1.14
N ALA A 44 7.23 7.80 -1.67
CA ALA A 44 6.58 6.91 -2.64
C ALA A 44 6.74 5.45 -2.20
N THR A 45 6.46 5.18 -0.92
CA THR A 45 6.88 3.96 -0.21
C THR A 45 5.86 2.82 -0.24
N GLY A 46 4.75 2.98 -0.97
CA GLY A 46 3.69 1.98 -1.06
C GLY A 46 2.82 1.90 0.20
N GLY A 47 2.02 0.83 0.28
CA GLY A 47 1.05 0.60 1.34
C GLY A 47 1.57 -0.14 2.57
N ILE A 48 0.61 -0.68 3.32
CA ILE A 48 0.81 -1.29 4.65
C ILE A 48 0.44 -2.78 4.68
N GLY A 49 0.27 -3.43 3.53
CA GLY A 49 -0.36 -4.75 3.43
C GLY A 49 0.29 -5.84 4.31
N ARG A 50 1.58 -5.73 4.64
CA ARG A 50 2.30 -6.70 5.47
C ARG A 50 1.96 -6.66 6.96
N ILE A 51 1.09 -5.75 7.41
CA ILE A 51 0.52 -5.85 8.76
C ILE A 51 -0.56 -6.94 8.87
N PHE A 52 -1.06 -7.43 7.73
CA PHE A 52 -2.10 -8.46 7.64
C PHE A 52 -1.50 -9.84 7.35
N GLY A 53 -2.09 -10.89 7.94
CA GLY A 53 -1.65 -12.26 7.75
C GLY A 53 -1.81 -12.76 6.31
N ARG A 54 -2.87 -12.32 5.62
CA ARG A 54 -3.11 -12.58 4.19
C ARG A 54 -3.16 -11.27 3.42
N THR A 55 -2.27 -11.11 2.44
CA THR A 55 -2.19 -9.90 1.61
C THR A 55 -1.66 -10.23 0.22
N THR A 56 -2.07 -9.45 -0.77
CA THR A 56 -1.49 -9.48 -2.12
C THR A 56 -0.25 -8.57 -2.25
N ASN A 57 0.10 -7.87 -1.19
CA ASN A 57 1.16 -6.87 -1.21
C ASN A 57 2.54 -7.53 -1.17
N PRO A 58 3.57 -6.90 -1.79
CA PRO A 58 4.93 -7.39 -1.71
C PRO A 58 5.43 -7.38 -0.25
N VAL A 59 6.47 -8.17 0.02
CA VAL A 59 7.09 -8.27 1.35
C VAL A 59 7.65 -6.94 1.87
N THR A 60 7.86 -5.96 0.98
CA THR A 60 8.34 -4.61 1.28
C THR A 60 7.24 -3.63 1.70
N ALA A 61 5.95 -3.97 1.56
CA ALA A 61 4.84 -3.10 1.94
C ALA A 61 4.58 -3.11 3.46
N THR A 62 5.59 -2.72 4.23
CA THR A 62 5.62 -2.76 5.70
C THR A 62 5.09 -1.48 6.35
N GLY A 63 4.78 -0.44 5.56
CA GLY A 63 4.31 0.84 6.06
C GLY A 63 5.40 1.77 6.60
N ASP A 64 6.67 1.53 6.28
CA ASP A 64 7.81 2.29 6.81
C ASP A 64 7.69 3.80 6.56
N GLY A 65 7.33 4.22 5.34
CA GLY A 65 7.17 5.64 5.03
C GLY A 65 6.01 6.30 5.75
N LEU A 66 4.90 5.59 5.92
CA LEU A 66 3.76 6.07 6.71
C LEU A 66 4.15 6.23 8.19
N ALA A 67 4.88 5.26 8.74
CA ALA A 67 5.38 5.33 10.11
C ALA A 67 6.37 6.50 10.30
N MET A 68 7.27 6.73 9.35
CA MET A 68 8.18 7.89 9.36
C MET A 68 7.40 9.21 9.34
N ALA A 69 6.38 9.33 8.48
CA ALA A 69 5.56 10.52 8.38
C ALA A 69 4.78 10.80 9.68
N ILE A 70 4.19 9.78 10.29
CA ILE A 70 3.51 9.90 11.60
C ILE A 70 4.49 10.40 12.66
N ARG A 71 5.69 9.81 12.74
CA ARG A 71 6.72 10.26 13.69
C ARG A 71 7.19 11.69 13.43
N ALA A 72 7.23 12.12 12.18
CA ALA A 72 7.54 13.50 11.81
C ALA A 72 6.44 14.50 12.20
N GLY A 73 5.23 14.00 12.55
CA GLY A 73 4.07 14.83 12.88
C GLY A 73 3.17 15.13 11.69
N ALA A 74 3.29 14.39 10.58
CA ALA A 74 2.44 14.60 9.42
C ALA A 74 0.99 14.19 9.74
N ARG A 75 0.02 14.95 9.22
CA ARG A 75 -1.39 14.58 9.34
C ARG A 75 -1.66 13.32 8.55
N THR A 76 -2.43 12.40 9.15
CA THR A 76 -2.93 11.19 8.50
C THR A 76 -4.44 11.18 8.47
N LYS A 77 -5.02 10.43 7.53
CA LYS A 77 -6.47 10.29 7.39
C LYS A 77 -6.81 8.91 6.88
N ASN A 78 -8.04 8.46 7.13
CA ASN A 78 -8.61 7.27 6.51
C ASN A 78 -7.85 5.96 6.82
N MET A 79 -7.06 5.94 7.90
CA MET A 79 -6.13 4.84 8.24
C MET A 79 -6.79 3.47 8.40
N ARG A 80 -8.07 3.44 8.81
CA ARG A 80 -8.88 2.21 8.91
C ARG A 80 -9.33 1.64 7.57
N TYR A 81 -9.30 2.43 6.50
CA TYR A 81 -9.82 2.03 5.20
C TYR A 81 -8.76 1.25 4.42
N VAL A 82 -8.80 -0.06 4.60
CA VAL A 82 -8.01 -1.04 3.86
C VAL A 82 -8.96 -1.86 3.00
N GLN A 83 -8.74 -1.84 1.68
CA GLN A 83 -9.50 -2.67 0.76
C GLN A 83 -8.99 -4.11 0.80
N PHE A 84 -9.91 -5.05 0.98
CA PHE A 84 -9.65 -6.48 0.81
C PHE A 84 -10.10 -6.93 -0.58
N HIS A 85 -9.32 -7.83 -1.18
CA HIS A 85 -9.71 -8.50 -2.40
C HIS A 85 -10.33 -9.86 -2.05
N PRO A 86 -11.48 -10.24 -2.63
CA PRO A 86 -12.17 -11.48 -2.26
C PRO A 86 -11.47 -12.74 -2.76
N THR A 87 -10.79 -12.66 -3.90
CA THR A 87 -10.21 -13.80 -4.62
C THR A 87 -8.68 -13.85 -4.50
N VAL A 88 -8.16 -13.89 -3.26
CA VAL A 88 -6.75 -14.22 -3.01
C VAL A 88 -6.67 -15.73 -2.80
N LEU A 89 -5.68 -16.39 -3.42
CA LEU A 89 -5.43 -17.82 -3.23
C LEU A 89 -5.29 -18.10 -1.73
N ASP A 90 -6.02 -19.10 -1.25
CA ASP A 90 -5.99 -19.46 0.16
C ASP A 90 -4.71 -20.25 0.51
N SER A 91 -3.60 -19.53 0.54
CA SER A 91 -2.28 -20.03 0.89
C SER A 91 -1.39 -18.87 1.38
N PRO A 92 -0.22 -19.14 1.96
CA PRO A 92 0.74 -18.11 2.34
C PRO A 92 1.30 -17.30 1.15
N SER A 93 1.06 -17.70 -0.09
CA SER A 93 1.63 -17.08 -1.30
C SER A 93 1.14 -15.65 -1.55
N GLY A 94 -0.08 -15.32 -1.13
CA GLY A 94 -0.71 -14.03 -1.45
C GLY A 94 -1.07 -13.85 -2.92
N ILE A 95 -1.09 -14.92 -3.71
CA ILE A 95 -1.42 -14.85 -5.15
C ILE A 95 -2.84 -14.29 -5.33
N LEU A 96 -2.95 -13.28 -6.18
CA LEU A 96 -4.21 -12.64 -6.51
C LEU A 96 -4.79 -13.26 -7.77
N ILE A 97 -6.01 -13.81 -7.69
CA ILE A 97 -6.80 -14.14 -8.87
C ILE A 97 -7.60 -12.90 -9.25
N SER A 98 -7.28 -12.33 -10.42
CA SER A 98 -7.85 -11.06 -10.89
C SER A 98 -9.37 -11.10 -10.95
N GLU A 99 -10.01 -9.96 -10.63
CA GLU A 99 -11.45 -9.78 -10.78
C GLU A 99 -11.94 -9.99 -12.23
N ALA A 100 -11.04 -9.83 -13.21
CA ALA A 100 -11.33 -10.16 -14.61
C ALA A 100 -11.71 -11.63 -14.82
N VAL A 101 -11.21 -12.55 -13.96
CA VAL A 101 -11.58 -13.98 -14.01
C VAL A 101 -13.06 -14.18 -13.62
N ARG A 102 -13.57 -13.40 -12.66
CA ARG A 102 -15.02 -13.37 -12.35
C ARG A 102 -15.83 -12.80 -13.51
N GLY A 103 -15.32 -11.75 -14.15
CA GLY A 103 -15.91 -11.18 -15.37
C GLY A 103 -15.95 -12.16 -16.55
N ALA A 104 -15.02 -13.13 -16.58
CA ALA A 104 -14.96 -14.20 -17.57
C ALA A 104 -15.80 -15.44 -17.19
N GLY A 105 -16.64 -15.35 -16.16
CA GLY A 105 -17.60 -16.38 -15.80
C GLY A 105 -17.27 -17.18 -14.54
N ALA A 106 -16.19 -16.86 -13.83
CA ALA A 106 -15.94 -17.49 -12.54
C ALA A 106 -16.94 -17.04 -11.47
N VAL A 107 -17.39 -17.98 -10.64
CA VAL A 107 -18.38 -17.76 -9.58
C VAL A 107 -17.78 -18.14 -8.23
N ILE A 108 -18.08 -17.34 -7.20
CA ILE A 108 -17.65 -17.66 -5.84
C ILE A 108 -18.71 -18.55 -5.19
N GLU A 109 -18.28 -19.69 -4.67
CA GLU A 109 -19.09 -20.68 -3.95
C GLU A 109 -18.66 -20.74 -2.49
N LEU A 110 -19.62 -20.53 -1.59
CA LEU A 110 -19.45 -20.73 -0.16
C LEU A 110 -19.63 -22.22 0.19
N PHE A 111 -19.08 -22.64 1.32
CA PHE A 111 -19.17 -24.05 1.77
C PHE A 111 -20.58 -24.48 2.17
N ASP A 112 -21.51 -23.55 2.35
CA ASP A 112 -22.94 -23.83 2.55
C ASP A 112 -23.72 -24.01 1.24
N GLY A 113 -23.04 -23.94 0.09
CA GLY A 113 -23.62 -24.06 -1.26
C GLY A 113 -24.11 -22.74 -1.86
N THR A 114 -24.03 -21.62 -1.13
CA THR A 114 -24.42 -20.31 -1.64
C THR A 114 -23.43 -19.80 -2.68
N THR A 115 -23.94 -19.26 -3.79
CA THR A 115 -23.11 -18.55 -4.78
C THR A 115 -23.19 -17.04 -4.59
N ILE A 116 -22.06 -16.35 -4.69
CA ILE A 116 -21.99 -14.88 -4.58
C ILE A 116 -21.91 -14.28 -5.99
N PRO A 117 -22.88 -13.45 -6.41
CA PRO A 117 -22.85 -12.79 -7.71
C PRO A 117 -21.76 -11.70 -7.75
N LEU A 118 -21.50 -11.16 -8.95
CA LEU A 118 -20.58 -10.05 -9.11
C LEU A 118 -21.10 -8.81 -8.36
N ALA A 119 -20.32 -8.34 -7.40
CA ALA A 119 -20.64 -7.22 -6.53
C ALA A 119 -19.34 -6.50 -6.09
N PRO A 120 -19.43 -5.29 -5.50
CA PRO A 120 -18.28 -4.58 -4.94
C PRO A 120 -17.42 -5.45 -4.01
N ARG A 121 -16.10 -5.26 -4.06
CA ARG A 121 -15.11 -6.11 -3.39
C ARG A 121 -15.31 -6.20 -1.88
N ASP A 122 -15.68 -5.10 -1.26
CA ASP A 122 -16.00 -4.97 0.16
C ASP A 122 -17.20 -5.85 0.55
N ILE A 123 -18.28 -5.81 -0.24
CA ILE A 123 -19.48 -6.64 -0.02
C ILE A 123 -19.12 -8.12 -0.14
N VAL A 124 -18.42 -8.51 -1.21
CA VAL A 124 -18.05 -9.91 -1.45
C VAL A 124 -17.06 -10.43 -0.41
N SER A 125 -16.03 -9.65 -0.08
CA SER A 125 -15.04 -10.04 0.93
C SER A 125 -15.67 -10.20 2.31
N ALA A 126 -16.59 -9.30 2.68
CA ALA A 126 -17.33 -9.39 3.94
C ALA A 126 -18.27 -10.62 3.98
N ALA A 127 -18.91 -10.97 2.86
CA ALA A 127 -19.73 -12.17 2.78
C ALA A 127 -18.91 -13.45 2.98
N ILE A 128 -17.76 -13.59 2.30
CA ILE A 128 -16.87 -14.74 2.49
C ILE A 128 -16.37 -14.80 3.94
N TRP A 129 -15.98 -13.66 4.52
CA TRP A 129 -15.53 -13.59 5.91
C TRP A 129 -16.60 -14.08 6.90
N LYS A 130 -17.85 -13.61 6.75
CA LYS A 130 -18.98 -14.04 7.58
C LYS A 130 -19.31 -15.53 7.43
N ALA A 131 -19.04 -16.10 6.26
CA ALA A 131 -19.23 -17.52 5.96
C ALA A 131 -18.06 -18.42 6.39
N GLY A 132 -17.13 -17.90 7.20
CA GLY A 132 -16.00 -18.66 7.74
C GLY A 132 -14.63 -18.26 7.19
N GLY A 133 -14.56 -17.28 6.29
CA GLY A 133 -13.29 -16.71 5.80
C GLY A 133 -12.66 -17.42 4.61
N HIS A 134 -13.31 -18.45 4.08
CA HIS A 134 -12.83 -19.29 2.99
C HIS A 134 -13.96 -19.59 2.01
N ALA A 135 -13.64 -19.72 0.73
CA ALA A 135 -14.58 -20.05 -0.33
C ALA A 135 -13.87 -20.77 -1.49
N ILE A 136 -14.64 -21.28 -2.45
CA ILE A 136 -14.12 -21.79 -3.72
C ILE A 136 -14.44 -20.79 -4.82
N LEU A 137 -13.47 -20.49 -5.68
CA LEU A 137 -13.71 -19.84 -6.96
C LEU A 137 -13.90 -20.94 -8.01
N ASN A 138 -15.14 -21.16 -8.41
CA ASN A 138 -15.49 -22.04 -9.51
C ASN A 138 -15.15 -21.35 -10.84
N CYS A 139 -14.25 -21.96 -11.59
CA CYS A 139 -13.68 -21.49 -12.84
C CYS A 139 -13.92 -22.49 -13.99
N GLU A 140 -14.81 -23.46 -13.86
CA GLU A 140 -15.09 -24.49 -14.90
C GLU A 140 -15.46 -23.89 -16.28
N LYS A 141 -15.98 -22.66 -16.29
CA LYS A 141 -16.37 -21.94 -17.51
C LYS A 141 -15.31 -20.93 -17.99
N VAL A 142 -14.18 -20.84 -17.29
CA VAL A 142 -13.12 -19.87 -17.58
C VAL A 142 -12.18 -20.45 -18.63
N ASP A 143 -12.03 -19.72 -19.73
CA ASP A 143 -10.96 -19.98 -20.69
C ASP A 143 -9.63 -19.41 -20.17
N TRP A 144 -8.82 -20.29 -19.57
CA TRP A 144 -7.52 -19.94 -19.00
C TRP A 144 -6.48 -19.46 -20.02
N THR A 145 -6.71 -19.66 -21.31
CA THR A 145 -5.81 -19.12 -22.36
C THR A 145 -5.81 -17.59 -22.39
N GLN A 146 -6.87 -16.95 -21.85
CA GLN A 146 -6.97 -15.50 -21.68
C GLN A 146 -6.21 -14.98 -20.44
N PHE A 147 -5.84 -15.87 -19.50
CA PHE A 147 -5.18 -15.51 -18.24
C PHE A 147 -3.87 -16.29 -18.01
N PRO A 148 -2.95 -16.37 -18.98
CA PRO A 148 -1.79 -17.27 -18.91
C PRO A 148 -0.82 -16.91 -17.78
N ALA A 149 -0.75 -15.63 -17.38
CA ALA A 149 0.07 -15.20 -16.25
C ALA A 149 -0.49 -15.71 -14.91
N ILE A 150 -1.81 -15.69 -14.73
CA ILE A 150 -2.47 -16.18 -13.51
C ILE A 150 -2.39 -17.71 -13.47
N ALA A 151 -2.68 -18.39 -14.58
CA ALA A 151 -2.60 -19.84 -14.67
C ALA A 151 -1.21 -20.38 -14.29
N ARG A 152 -0.12 -19.71 -14.73
CA ARG A 152 1.24 -20.07 -14.31
C ARG A 152 1.50 -19.89 -12.81
N GLN A 153 0.90 -18.88 -12.17
CA GLN A 153 1.04 -18.71 -10.72
C GLN A 153 0.30 -19.78 -9.93
N LEU A 154 -0.72 -20.40 -10.54
CA LEU A 154 -1.54 -21.45 -9.97
C LEU A 154 -1.09 -22.86 -10.38
N GLU A 155 0.12 -23.01 -10.93
CA GLU A 155 0.66 -24.32 -11.26
C GLU A 155 0.66 -25.24 -10.03
N GLY A 156 0.09 -26.44 -10.17
CA GLY A 156 -0.12 -27.39 -9.07
C GLY A 156 -1.46 -27.25 -8.33
N TYR A 157 -2.32 -26.30 -8.69
CA TYR A 157 -3.70 -26.20 -8.21
C TYR A 157 -4.70 -26.68 -9.26
N ASP A 158 -5.87 -27.12 -8.79
CA ASP A 158 -7.03 -27.35 -9.65
C ASP A 158 -7.57 -25.99 -10.14
N LEU A 159 -7.45 -25.75 -11.45
CA LEU A 159 -7.88 -24.49 -12.07
C LEU A 159 -9.39 -24.39 -12.23
N ASP A 160 -10.14 -25.48 -12.13
CA ASP A 160 -11.61 -25.44 -12.19
C ASP A 160 -12.21 -25.05 -10.84
N ARG A 161 -11.51 -25.36 -9.73
CA ARG A 161 -11.99 -25.11 -8.37
C ARG A 161 -10.87 -24.61 -7.47
N ILE A 162 -10.68 -23.29 -7.46
CA ILE A 162 -9.55 -22.67 -6.76
C ILE A 162 -9.95 -22.26 -5.34
N PRO A 163 -9.23 -22.70 -4.28
CA PRO A 163 -9.50 -22.25 -2.92
C PRO A 163 -9.09 -20.78 -2.75
N ILE A 164 -10.00 -19.96 -2.25
CA ILE A 164 -9.81 -18.53 -2.08
C ILE A 164 -10.20 -18.06 -0.69
N ALA A 165 -9.62 -16.92 -0.29
CA ALA A 165 -9.99 -16.22 0.91
C ALA A 165 -9.73 -14.71 0.76
N PRO A 166 -10.46 -13.85 1.49
CA PRO A 166 -10.19 -12.42 1.50
C PRO A 166 -8.77 -12.09 1.98
N GLY A 167 -8.09 -11.18 1.28
CA GLY A 167 -6.76 -10.71 1.65
C GLY A 167 -6.58 -9.20 1.44
N ALA A 168 -5.78 -8.56 2.31
CA ALA A 168 -5.54 -7.13 2.24
C ALA A 168 -4.85 -6.78 0.91
N HIS A 169 -5.38 -5.80 0.19
CA HIS A 169 -4.96 -5.52 -1.18
C HIS A 169 -4.46 -4.09 -1.36
N TYR A 170 -5.16 -3.10 -0.81
CA TYR A 170 -4.82 -1.70 -1.01
C TYR A 170 -5.16 -0.85 0.21
N HIS A 171 -4.30 0.12 0.55
CA HIS A 171 -4.56 1.07 1.62
C HIS A 171 -5.09 2.40 1.04
N CYS A 172 -6.35 2.72 1.34
CA CYS A 172 -6.98 3.99 0.90
C CYS A 172 -6.62 5.18 1.81
N GLY A 173 -6.17 4.89 3.04
CA GLY A 173 -5.66 5.89 3.98
C GLY A 173 -4.20 6.25 3.73
N GLY A 174 -3.62 7.01 4.64
CA GLY A 174 -2.20 7.38 4.58
C GLY A 174 -1.92 8.82 5.01
N VAL A 175 -0.79 9.34 4.53
CA VAL A 175 -0.38 10.73 4.76
C VAL A 175 -1.29 11.66 3.98
N VAL A 176 -1.94 12.62 4.65
CA VAL A 176 -2.77 13.61 3.95
C VAL A 176 -1.88 14.41 3.00
N ALA A 177 -2.20 14.33 1.71
CA ALA A 177 -1.49 15.04 0.66
C ALA A 177 -2.48 15.69 -0.32
N ASN A 178 -2.12 16.85 -0.86
CA ASN A 178 -2.83 17.44 -1.98
C ASN A 178 -2.47 16.71 -3.28
N ILE A 179 -3.17 17.05 -4.38
CA ILE A 179 -2.91 16.48 -5.71
C ILE A 179 -1.48 16.79 -6.22
N ASP A 180 -0.89 17.90 -5.76
CA ASP A 180 0.50 18.27 -6.01
C ASP A 180 1.49 17.60 -5.03
N GLY A 181 1.03 16.62 -4.25
CA GLY A 181 1.78 15.83 -3.26
C GLY A 181 2.16 16.56 -1.98
N SER A 182 1.85 17.86 -1.83
CA SER A 182 2.20 18.62 -0.63
C SER A 182 1.48 18.08 0.61
N THR A 183 2.21 17.97 1.72
CA THR A 183 1.67 17.47 3.00
C THR A 183 1.50 18.62 4.02
N SER A 184 1.18 18.30 5.28
CA SER A 184 1.15 19.28 6.36
C SER A 184 2.52 19.69 6.91
N ILE A 185 3.61 19.09 6.41
CA ILE A 185 4.98 19.44 6.77
C ILE A 185 5.66 20.02 5.54
N ASP A 186 6.18 21.24 5.65
CA ASP A 186 6.90 21.90 4.57
C ASP A 186 8.11 21.06 4.13
N GLY A 187 8.32 20.93 2.81
CA GLY A 187 9.39 20.10 2.25
C GLY A 187 9.12 18.59 2.28
N LEU A 188 8.04 18.11 2.91
CA LEU A 188 7.61 16.72 2.84
C LEU A 188 6.45 16.56 1.86
N TYR A 189 6.63 15.65 0.90
CA TYR A 189 5.64 15.28 -0.10
C TYR A 189 5.31 13.79 0.02
N ALA A 190 4.10 13.41 -0.39
CA ALA A 190 3.68 12.01 -0.45
C ALA A 190 2.87 11.76 -1.74
N VAL A 191 3.17 10.66 -2.43
CA VAL A 191 2.49 10.24 -3.66
C VAL A 191 2.25 8.73 -3.70
N GLY A 192 1.24 8.32 -4.47
CA GLY A 192 0.85 6.91 -4.56
C GLY A 192 0.26 6.40 -3.24
N GLU A 193 0.38 5.10 -2.98
CA GLU A 193 -0.36 4.43 -1.89
C GLU A 193 0.03 4.84 -0.46
N VAL A 194 1.18 5.50 -0.27
CA VAL A 194 1.52 6.07 1.05
C VAL A 194 0.69 7.33 1.35
N ALA A 195 0.14 7.97 0.31
CA ALA A 195 -0.63 9.20 0.40
C ALA A 195 -2.14 8.93 0.46
N CYS A 196 -2.84 9.73 1.25
CA CYS A 196 -4.28 9.87 1.25
C CYS A 196 -4.64 11.20 0.59
N THR A 197 -4.85 11.15 -0.72
CA THR A 197 -5.19 12.33 -1.56
C THR A 197 -6.68 12.65 -1.57
N GLY A 198 -7.50 11.76 -1.02
CA GLY A 198 -8.95 11.82 -1.05
C GLY A 198 -9.60 11.18 -2.28
N LEU A 199 -8.82 10.82 -3.31
CA LEU A 199 -9.34 10.24 -4.57
C LEU A 199 -10.14 8.95 -4.35
N HIS A 200 -9.68 8.09 -3.44
CA HIS A 200 -10.25 6.74 -3.25
C HIS A 200 -11.34 6.66 -2.17
N GLY A 201 -11.56 7.73 -1.40
CA GLY A 201 -12.48 7.70 -0.26
C GLY A 201 -12.18 6.54 0.69
N SER A 202 -13.19 5.71 0.96
CA SER A 202 -13.08 4.49 1.77
C SER A 202 -12.86 3.21 0.96
N ASN A 203 -13.08 3.24 -0.36
CA ASN A 203 -13.03 2.04 -1.20
C ASN A 203 -12.49 2.39 -2.59
N ARG A 204 -11.28 1.93 -2.90
CA ARG A 204 -10.61 2.22 -4.17
C ARG A 204 -11.32 1.55 -5.35
N LEU A 205 -11.69 2.31 -6.37
CA LEU A 205 -12.09 1.74 -7.66
C LEU A 205 -10.93 1.00 -8.33
N ALA A 206 -11.23 -0.12 -8.99
CA ALA A 206 -10.25 -0.90 -9.72
C ALA A 206 -9.53 -0.05 -10.78
N SER A 207 -8.26 -0.38 -11.03
CA SER A 207 -7.40 0.24 -12.06
C SER A 207 -6.99 1.71 -11.83
N ASN A 208 -7.44 2.38 -10.76
CA ASN A 208 -7.13 3.79 -10.54
C ASN A 208 -5.79 4.08 -9.82
N SER A 209 -5.21 3.13 -9.08
CA SER A 209 -3.96 3.41 -8.32
C SER A 209 -2.74 3.70 -9.18
N LEU A 210 -2.60 3.01 -10.32
CA LEU A 210 -1.46 3.27 -11.20
C LEU A 210 -1.57 4.67 -11.82
N THR A 211 -2.77 5.02 -12.27
CA THR A 211 -3.09 6.34 -12.80
C THR A 211 -2.84 7.43 -11.77
N GLU A 212 -3.26 7.22 -10.52
CA GLU A 212 -2.96 8.13 -9.41
C GLU A 212 -1.45 8.33 -9.23
N ALA A 213 -0.70 7.22 -9.08
CA ALA A 213 0.74 7.26 -8.82
C ALA A 213 1.51 8.00 -9.94
N VAL A 214 1.21 7.72 -11.20
CA VAL A 214 1.85 8.36 -12.36
C VAL A 214 1.46 9.83 -12.46
N THR A 215 0.18 10.15 -12.27
CA THR A 215 -0.32 11.53 -12.40
C THR A 215 0.26 12.42 -11.30
N MET A 216 0.19 12.00 -10.04
CA MET A 216 0.69 12.78 -8.92
C MET A 216 2.21 12.87 -8.91
N GLY A 217 2.91 11.79 -9.26
CA GLY A 217 4.37 11.83 -9.45
C GLY A 217 4.79 12.90 -10.46
N ARG A 218 4.06 13.03 -11.58
CA ARG A 218 4.30 14.07 -12.57
C ARG A 218 4.01 15.48 -12.05
N LEU A 219 2.92 15.65 -11.29
CA LEU A 219 2.53 16.96 -10.75
C LEU A 219 3.53 17.46 -9.71
N VAL A 220 3.93 16.61 -8.76
CA VAL A 220 5.00 16.90 -7.78
C VAL A 220 6.28 17.31 -8.50
N ALA A 221 6.73 16.49 -9.46
CA ALA A 221 7.96 16.78 -10.19
C ALA A 221 7.89 18.11 -10.95
N THR A 222 6.75 18.41 -11.57
CA THR A 222 6.55 19.67 -12.31
C THR A 222 6.57 20.89 -11.37
N GLY A 223 5.94 20.79 -10.20
CA GLY A 223 5.93 21.86 -9.20
C GLY A 223 7.32 22.13 -8.63
N LEU A 224 8.01 21.06 -8.21
CA LEU A 224 9.36 21.16 -7.64
C LEU A 224 10.38 21.71 -8.64
N ASN A 225 10.31 21.32 -9.91
CA ASN A 225 11.25 21.79 -10.94
C ASN A 225 11.08 23.27 -11.31
N LYS A 226 9.92 23.89 -11.02
CA LYS A 226 9.65 25.30 -11.35
C LYS A 226 10.08 26.26 -10.25
N ASN A 227 9.97 25.84 -9.00
CA ASN A 227 9.92 26.76 -7.86
C ASN A 227 10.97 26.47 -6.79
N HIS A 228 11.99 25.66 -7.09
CA HIS A 228 12.87 25.18 -6.04
C HIS A 228 14.36 25.46 -6.22
N GLU A 229 14.90 26.18 -5.24
CA GLU A 229 16.32 26.37 -5.03
C GLU A 229 16.76 25.50 -3.85
N TYR A 230 17.81 24.71 -4.06
CA TYR A 230 18.36 23.88 -2.99
C TYR A 230 19.08 24.76 -1.96
N THR A 231 18.69 24.65 -0.71
CA THR A 231 19.43 25.19 0.43
C THR A 231 19.80 24.06 1.36
N LYS A 232 21.08 23.99 1.78
CA LYS A 232 21.54 22.93 2.70
C LYS A 232 20.88 23.16 4.06
N PRO A 233 19.97 22.29 4.51
CA PRO A 233 19.25 22.53 5.74
C PRO A 233 20.07 22.10 6.96
N THR A 234 19.76 22.65 8.13
CA THR A 234 20.31 22.22 9.42
C THR A 234 19.22 21.48 10.20
N PRO A 235 19.30 20.14 10.32
CA PRO A 235 18.32 19.38 11.09
C PRO A 235 18.38 19.75 12.58
N ARG A 236 17.24 19.72 13.27
CA ARG A 236 17.27 19.68 14.73
C ARG A 236 17.68 18.28 15.15
N ALA A 237 18.62 18.16 16.08
CA ALA A 237 19.02 16.88 16.61
C ALA A 237 17.81 16.18 17.24
N ARG A 238 17.35 15.10 16.59
CA ARG A 238 16.38 14.18 17.18
C ARG A 238 17.15 12.98 17.71
N VAL A 239 17.26 12.89 19.03
CA VAL A 239 17.73 11.67 19.69
C VAL A 239 16.61 10.65 19.55
N MET A 240 16.85 9.57 18.81
CA MET A 240 15.94 8.43 18.78
C MET A 240 16.53 7.36 19.69
N GLU A 241 15.82 7.02 20.77
CA GLU A 241 16.26 5.98 21.70
C GLU A 241 16.07 4.56 21.17
N ASN A 242 15.42 4.36 20.01
CA ASN A 242 15.34 3.06 19.34
C ASN A 242 15.22 3.24 17.82
N LEU A 243 16.26 2.84 17.09
CA LEU A 243 16.33 2.84 15.62
C LEU A 243 15.72 1.59 14.99
N ASP A 244 15.14 0.70 15.81
CA ASP A 244 14.52 -0.52 15.34
C ASP A 244 13.26 -0.22 14.53
N ALA A 245 13.50 -0.11 13.22
CA ALA A 245 12.74 -0.77 12.18
C ALA A 245 11.23 -0.73 12.35
N CYS A 246 10.63 0.42 12.03
CA CYS A 246 9.19 0.56 11.84
C CYS A 246 8.37 0.16 13.09
N ASN A 247 7.83 1.15 13.79
CA ASN A 247 6.75 0.87 14.73
C ASN A 247 5.51 0.41 13.94
N LEU A 248 5.51 -0.83 13.44
CA LEU A 248 4.34 -1.55 12.96
C LEU A 248 3.22 -1.43 13.99
N ARG A 249 3.58 -1.29 15.27
CA ARG A 249 2.68 -0.88 16.35
C ARG A 249 1.92 0.43 16.03
N LEU A 250 2.59 1.53 15.69
CA LEU A 250 1.91 2.81 15.34
C LEU A 250 0.98 2.65 14.14
N VAL A 251 1.42 1.92 13.11
CA VAL A 251 0.59 1.67 11.93
C VAL A 251 -0.62 0.80 12.31
N LYS A 252 -0.43 -0.27 13.08
CA LYS A 252 -1.49 -1.15 13.57
C LYS A 252 -2.47 -0.42 14.49
N GLU A 253 -1.97 0.42 15.39
CA GLU A 253 -2.79 1.27 16.28
C GLU A 253 -3.63 2.25 15.47
N ALA A 254 -3.04 2.89 14.45
CA ALA A 254 -3.75 3.84 13.59
C ALA A 254 -4.78 3.15 12.67
N VAL A 255 -4.52 1.92 12.23
CA VAL A 255 -5.46 1.12 11.42
C VAL A 255 -6.61 0.57 12.27
N GLY A 256 -6.35 0.26 13.55
CA GLY A 256 -7.33 -0.28 14.48
C GLY A 256 -7.51 -1.80 14.38
N GLN A 257 -8.36 -2.38 15.27
CA GLN A 257 -8.50 -3.84 15.39
C GLN A 257 -9.47 -4.50 14.38
N GLN A 258 -10.23 -3.72 13.60
CA GLN A 258 -11.21 -4.27 12.66
C GLN A 258 -11.23 -3.49 11.35
N PRO A 259 -10.48 -3.92 10.32
CA PRO A 259 -10.45 -3.23 9.04
C PRO A 259 -11.71 -3.49 8.18
N TRP A 260 -12.65 -4.31 8.68
CA TRP A 260 -13.85 -4.78 7.98
C TRP A 260 -15.09 -3.89 8.16
N MET A 261 -15.05 -2.92 9.08
CA MET A 261 -16.21 -2.06 9.35
C MET A 261 -16.15 -0.79 8.50
N LEU A 262 -16.84 -0.84 7.37
CA LEU A 262 -17.47 0.36 6.79
C LEU A 262 -18.37 1.00 7.85
#